data_AF-A0A8J9T3J4-F1
#
_entry.id   AF-A0A8J9T3J4-F1
#
_cell.length_a   1.000
_cell.length_b   1.000
_cell.length_c   1.000
_cell.angle_alpha   90.00
_cell.angle_beta   90.00
_cell.angle_gamma   90.00
#
_symmetry.space_group_name_H-M   'P 1'
#
loop_
_entity.id
_entity.type
_entity.pdbx_description
1 polymer ?
#
loop_
_entity_poly.entity_id
_entity_poly.type
_entity_poly.pdbx_seq_one_letter_code
_entity_poly.pdbx_strand_id
1 'polypeptide(L)' 'LDNVVQSRRFGDAAYHEALVHPSLFLHPNPKRVAILGGGEGATLREILKHDTIEEVVMVEIDSGIVAVCK' A
#
# COMPACT_ATOMS: atom_id res chain seq x y z
N LEU A 1 0.84 -11.72 -11.30
CA LEU A 1 1.15 -12.82 -10.37
C LEU A 1 0.24 -13.98 -10.73
N ASP A 2 0.77 -15.18 -10.97
CA ASP A 2 0.00 -16.37 -11.35
C ASP A 2 -0.99 -16.15 -12.50
N ASN A 3 -0.53 -15.44 -13.54
CA ASN A 3 -1.33 -15.03 -14.71
C ASN A 3 -2.53 -14.11 -14.41
N VAL A 4 -2.64 -13.60 -13.19
CA VAL A 4 -3.61 -12.57 -12.79
C VAL A 4 -2.94 -11.21 -12.72
N VAL A 5 -3.56 -10.22 -13.36
CA VAL A 5 -3.13 -8.82 -13.30
C VAL A 5 -3.34 -8.31 -11.88
N GLN A 6 -2.26 -7.87 -11.23
CA GLN A 6 -2.32 -7.32 -9.88
C GLN A 6 -2.44 -5.79 -9.91
N SER A 7 -1.62 -5.15 -10.75
CA SER A 7 -1.61 -3.71 -10.90
C SER A 7 -1.21 -3.31 -12.33
N ARG A 8 -1.39 -2.02 -12.64
CA ARG A 8 -1.04 -1.38 -13.91
C ARG A 8 -0.48 0.00 -13.60
N ARG A 9 0.47 0.46 -14.41
CA ARG A 9 1.02 1.83 -14.30
C ARG A 9 -0.05 2.93 -14.36
N PHE A 10 -1.15 2.67 -15.06
CA PHE A 10 -2.26 3.59 -15.19
C PHE A 10 -3.55 2.89 -14.78
N GLY A 11 -4.32 3.55 -13.91
CA GLY A 11 -5.63 3.08 -13.45
C GLY A 11 -5.62 2.23 -12.17
N ASP A 12 -4.46 2.05 -11.52
CA ASP A 12 -4.32 1.43 -10.19
C ASP A 12 -4.80 2.35 -9.05
N ALA A 13 -4.76 3.67 -9.26
CA ALA A 13 -5.07 4.68 -8.24
C ALA A 13 -6.41 4.42 -7.53
N ALA A 14 -7.48 4.14 -8.28
CA ALA A 14 -8.80 3.91 -7.70
C ALA A 14 -8.82 2.74 -6.70
N TYR A 15 -8.03 1.69 -6.94
CA TYR A 15 -7.93 0.56 -6.02
C TYR A 15 -7.19 0.96 -4.74
N HIS A 16 -6.00 1.57 -4.86
CA HIS A 16 -5.18 1.88 -3.69
C HIS A 16 -5.74 3.04 -2.85
N GLU A 17 -6.30 4.08 -3.48
CA GLU A 17 -6.96 5.18 -2.78
C GLU A 17 -8.18 4.69 -1.99
N ALA A 18 -9.02 3.84 -2.60
CA ALA A 18 -10.18 3.27 -1.94
C ALA A 18 -9.80 2.29 -0.82
N LEU A 19 -8.68 1.58 -0.95
CA LEU A 19 -8.18 0.67 0.07
C LEU A 19 -7.62 1.41 1.30
N VAL A 20 -6.95 2.55 1.10
CA VAL A 20 -6.19 3.24 2.14
C VAL A 20 -6.96 4.38 2.80
N HIS A 21 -7.49 5.31 1.99
CA HIS A 21 -7.92 6.60 2.48
C HIS A 21 -9.14 6.56 3.40
N PRO A 22 -10.18 5.73 3.17
CA PRO A 22 -11.30 5.64 4.09
C PRO A 22 -10.88 5.31 5.52
N SER A 23 -9.96 4.35 5.69
CA SER A 23 -9.47 3.94 7.02
C SER A 23 -8.66 5.04 7.70
N LEU A 24 -7.77 5.73 6.97
CA LEU A 24 -6.92 6.77 7.54
C LEU A 24 -7.68 8.07 7.84
N PHE A 25 -8.71 8.42 7.06
CA PHE A 25 -9.54 9.60 7.34
C PHE A 25 -10.50 9.39 8.52
N LEU A 26 -10.97 8.16 8.76
CA LEU A 26 -11.88 7.86 9.87
C LEU A 26 -11.15 7.71 11.21
N HIS A 27 -9.87 7.35 11.19
CA HIS A 27 -9.07 7.26 12.41
C HIS A 27 -8.69 8.67 12.89
N PRO A 28 -8.88 9.03 14.17
CA PRO A 28 -8.69 10.42 14.63
C PRO A 28 -7.24 10.90 14.59
N ASN A 29 -6.26 9.99 14.70
CA ASN A 29 -4.83 10.31 14.61
C ASN A 29 -3.99 9.06 14.27
N PRO A 30 -4.03 8.56 13.02
CA PRO A 30 -3.29 7.35 12.65
C PRO A 30 -1.79 7.65 12.60
N LYS A 31 -0.98 6.82 13.26
CA LYS A 31 0.47 6.99 13.35
C LYS A 31 1.27 5.80 12.84
N ARG A 32 0.74 4.59 13.01
CA ARG A 32 1.42 3.35 12.61
C ARG A 32 0.50 2.49 11.79
N VAL A 33 1.00 1.98 10.67
CA VAL A 33 0.25 1.14 9.75
C VAL A 33 1.01 -0.15 9.46
N ALA A 34 0.31 -1.28 9.48
CA ALA A 34 0.82 -2.55 8.99
C ALA A 34 0.13 -2.89 7.66
N ILE A 35 0.92 -3.11 6.61
CA ILE A 35 0.47 -3.61 5.31
C ILE A 35 0.78 -5.11 5.27
N LEU A 36 -0.25 -5.94 5.10
CA LEU A 36 -0.08 -7.37 4.86
C LEU A 36 -0.11 -7.62 3.35
N GLY A 37 1.01 -8.07 2.80
CA GLY A 37 1.28 -8.07 1.36
C GLY A 37 1.71 -6.68 0.87
N GLY A 38 1.25 -6.30 -0.32
CA GLY A 38 1.49 -4.97 -0.88
C GLY A 38 2.91 -4.77 -1.40
N GLY A 39 3.66 -5.83 -1.69
CA GLY A 39 5.05 -5.78 -2.18
C GLY A 39 5.30 -4.91 -3.42
N GLU A 40 4.25 -4.53 -4.15
CA GLU A 40 4.29 -3.56 -5.25
C GLU A 40 4.58 -2.11 -4.77
N GLY A 41 4.24 -1.77 -3.53
CA GLY A 41 4.46 -0.45 -2.95
C GLY A 41 3.39 0.61 -3.27
N ALA A 42 2.42 0.34 -4.15
CA ALA A 42 1.36 1.31 -4.46
C ALA A 42 0.43 1.60 -3.25
N THR A 43 0.18 0.61 -2.39
CA THR A 43 -0.52 0.84 -1.11
C THR A 43 0.31 1.70 -0.16
N LEU A 44 1.64 1.45 -0.07
CA LEU A 44 2.56 2.27 0.72
C LEU A 44 2.58 3.72 0.24
N ARG A 45 2.60 3.94 -1.08
CA ARG A 45 2.52 5.27 -1.71
C ARG A 45 1.32 6.06 -1.21
N GLU A 46 0.14 5.45 -1.15
CA GLU A 46 -1.08 6.11 -0.68
C GLU A 46 -1.07 6.40 0.83
N ILE A 47 -0.50 5.51 1.64
CA ILE A 47 -0.37 5.71 3.10
C ILE A 47 0.56 6.88 3.39
N LEU A 48 1.69 6.99 2.68
CA LEU A 48 2.68 8.05 2.87
C LEU A 48 2.21 9.45 2.44
N LYS A 49 1.00 9.58 1.88
CA LYS A 49 0.36 10.90 1.65
C LYS A 49 -0.24 11.50 2.93
N HIS A 50 -0.31 10.74 4.02
CA HIS A 50 -0.90 11.18 5.30
C HIS A 50 0.20 11.61 6.27
N ASP A 51 0.32 12.91 6.54
CA ASP A 51 1.40 13.50 7.35
C ASP A 51 1.43 13.04 8.81
N THR A 52 0.35 12.43 9.31
CA THR A 52 0.30 11.89 10.70
C THR A 52 1.04 10.57 10.84
N ILE A 53 1.37 9.89 9.74
CA ILE A 53 2.03 8.58 9.75
C ILE A 53 3.50 8.72 10.15
N GLU A 54 3.88 7.99 11.19
CA GLU A 54 5.24 7.93 11.74
C GLU A 54 5.96 6.64 11.34
N GLU A 55 5.22 5.54 11.15
CA GLU A 55 5.79 4.22 10.82
C GLU A 55 4.85 3.42 9.90
N VAL A 56 5.43 2.78 8.88
CA VAL A 56 4.72 1.79 8.05
C VAL A 56 5.53 0.51 7.98
N VAL A 57 4.92 -0.61 8.37
CA VAL A 57 5.51 -1.94 8.26
C VAL A 57 4.82 -2.71 7.15
N MET A 58 5.57 -3.06 6.10
CA MET A 58 5.07 -3.90 5.02
C MET A 58 5.59 -5.33 5.20
N VAL A 59 4.67 -6.28 5.33
CA VAL A 59 4.96 -7.70 5.51
C VAL A 59 4.60 -8.43 4.22
N GLU A 60 5.62 -8.65 3.38
CA GLU A 60 5.49 -9.39 2.13
C GLU A 60 6.16 -10.76 2.27
N ILE A 61 5.45 -11.83 1.87
CA ILE A 61 5.96 -13.20 1.95
C ILE A 61 6.93 -13.50 0.81
N ASP A 62 6.69 -12.90 -0.36
CA ASP A 62 7.53 -13.10 -1.54
C ASP A 62 8.49 -11.92 -1.74
N SER A 63 9.72 -12.11 -1.26
CA SER A 63 10.79 -11.13 -1.45
C SER A 63 11.10 -10.81 -2.93
N GLY A 64 10.76 -11.72 -3.86
CA GLY A 64 10.92 -11.51 -5.29
C GLY A 64 9.99 -10.42 -5.83
N ILE A 65 8.78 -10.29 -5.28
CA ILE A 65 7.85 -9.21 -5.64
C ILE A 65 8.45 -7.85 -5.28
N VAL A 66 8.97 -7.72 -4.06
CA VAL A 66 9.61 -6.49 -3.59
C VAL A 66 10.83 -6.13 -4.44
N ALA A 67 11.62 -7.14 -4.85
CA ALA A 67 12.82 -6.90 -5.66
C ALA A 67 12.50 -6.40 -7.07
N VAL A 68 11.40 -6.85 -7.67
CA VAL A 68 10.98 -6.42 -9.02
C VAL A 68 10.35 -5.02 -9.01
N CYS A 69 9.73 -4.62 -7.89
CA CYS A 69 9.01 -3.35 -7.77
C CYS A 69 9.83 -2.21 -7.15
N LYS A 70 11.00 -2.49 -6.58
CA LYS A 70 11.98 -1.49 -6.15
C LYS A 70 12.72 -0.88 -7.33
#